data_AF-A0A0R0E960-F1
#
_entry.id   AF-A0A0R0E960-F1
#
_cell.length_a   1.000
_cell.length_b   1.000
_cell.length_c   1.000
_cell.angle_alpha   90.00
_cell.angle_beta   90.00
_cell.angle_gamma   90.00
#
_symmetry.space_group_name_H-M   'P 1'
#
loop_
_entity.id
_entity.type
_entity.pdbx_description
1 polymer ?
#
loop_
_entity_poly.entity_id
_entity_poly.type
_entity_poly.pdbx_seq_one_letter_code
_entity_poly.pdbx_strand_id
1 'polypeptide(L)'
;MSLDALRKTVMKVRRTLLDLFYSQPIYVDDDCVEYECMELKCDDDVDEIFFIFSEFSSKGPIELNATFDRSPDEILVLLHKQ
;
A
#
# COMPACT_ATOMS: atom_id res chain seq x y z
N MET A 1 5.31 14.08 -3.34
CA MET A 1 4.41 14.20 -2.16
C MET A 1 5.18 13.61 -0.99
N SER A 2 5.10 14.10 0.25
CA SER A 2 5.84 13.44 1.35
C SER A 2 5.14 12.18 1.87
N LEU A 3 5.91 11.22 2.40
CA LEU A 3 5.45 10.01 3.08
C LEU A 3 4.47 10.33 4.21
N ASP A 4 4.75 11.36 5.00
CA ASP A 4 3.85 11.82 6.06
C ASP A 4 2.50 12.29 5.52
N ALA A 5 2.48 12.98 4.38
CA ALA A 5 1.24 13.41 3.74
C ALA A 5 0.45 12.21 3.19
N LEU A 6 1.13 11.22 2.61
CA LEU A 6 0.52 9.97 2.16
C LEU A 6 -0.06 9.18 3.33
N ARG A 7 0.71 8.97 4.41
CA ARG A 7 0.26 8.31 5.66
C ARG A 7 -0.97 8.99 6.24
N LYS A 8 -0.99 10.32 6.33
CA LYS A 8 -2.17 11.08 6.79
C LYS A 8 -3.40 10.86 5.89
N THR A 9 -3.20 10.69 4.59
CA THR A 9 -4.27 10.42 3.63
C THR A 9 -4.85 9.03 3.83
N VAL A 10 -4.02 8.02 4.12
CA VAL A 10 -4.45 6.64 4.42
C VAL A 10 -5.09 6.53 5.82
N MET A 11 -4.59 7.27 6.81
CA MET A 11 -5.08 7.30 8.20
C MET A 11 -6.48 7.92 8.38
N LYS A 12 -7.32 8.05 7.34
CA LYS A 12 -8.74 8.39 7.52
C LYS A 12 -9.52 7.36 8.36
N VAL A 13 -8.93 6.20 8.60
CA VAL A 13 -9.43 5.16 9.51
C VAL A 13 -8.99 5.48 10.94
N ARG A 14 -9.89 5.36 11.94
CA ARG A 14 -9.58 5.55 13.38
C ARG A 14 -8.71 4.42 13.97
N ARG A 15 -7.68 3.98 13.25
CA ARG A 15 -6.74 2.93 13.64
C ARG A 15 -5.32 3.42 13.44
N THR A 16 -4.42 2.88 14.24
CA THR A 16 -2.99 3.11 14.06
C THR A 16 -2.54 2.37 12.80
N LEU A 17 -2.12 3.12 11.80
CA LEU A 17 -1.41 2.58 10.64
C LEU A 17 -0.03 2.12 11.10
N LEU A 18 0.30 0.85 10.88
CA LEU A 18 1.58 0.26 11.21
C LEU A 18 2.54 0.43 10.04
N ASP A 19 2.19 -0.16 8.89
CA ASP A 19 3.02 -0.16 7.70
C ASP A 19 2.19 0.13 6.45
N LEU A 20 2.87 0.66 5.44
CA LEU A 20 2.35 0.83 4.10
C LEU A 20 3.23 0.04 3.15
N PHE A 21 2.60 -0.59 2.16
CA PHE A 21 3.29 -1.32 1.11
C PHE A 21 2.73 -0.90 -0.25
N TYR A 22 3.56 -1.02 -1.28
CA TYR A 22 3.20 -0.80 -2.66
C TYR A 22 3.67 -1.96 -3.54
N SER A 23 2.98 -2.15 -4.66
CA SER A 23 3.37 -3.15 -5.65
C SER A 23 4.40 -2.56 -6.61
N GLN A 24 5.64 -3.06 -6.57
CA GLN A 24 6.73 -2.68 -7.46
C GLN A 24 6.85 -3.68 -8.62
N PRO A 25 6.79 -3.25 -9.89
CA PRO A 25 7.03 -4.14 -11.02
C PRO A 25 8.45 -4.73 -10.97
N ILE A 26 8.56 -6.05 -11.09
CA ILE A 26 9.84 -6.77 -11.21
C ILE A 26 10.04 -7.39 -12.59
N TYR A 27 8.96 -7.61 -13.31
CA TYR A 27 8.96 -8.14 -14.66
C TYR A 27 7.80 -7.53 -15.46
N VAL A 28 8.10 -7.13 -16.70
CA VAL A 28 7.13 -6.50 -17.60
C VAL A 28 7.27 -7.16 -18.97
N ASP A 29 6.18 -7.75 -19.43
CA ASP A 29 5.95 -8.33 -20.75
C ASP A 29 4.80 -7.55 -21.44
N ASP A 30 4.58 -7.83 -22.73
CA ASP A 30 3.50 -7.25 -23.53
C ASP A 30 2.12 -7.45 -22.87
N ASP A 31 1.88 -8.61 -22.25
CA ASP A 31 0.59 -8.99 -21.66
C ASP A 31 0.62 -9.21 -20.14
N CYS A 32 1.79 -9.17 -19.49
CA CYS A 32 1.92 -9.49 -18.08
C CYS A 32 2.83 -8.50 -17.34
N VAL A 33 2.46 -8.17 -16.11
CA VAL A 33 3.33 -7.46 -15.16
C VAL A 33 3.35 -8.26 -13.87
N GLU A 34 4.53 -8.66 -13.44
CA GLU A 34 4.73 -9.26 -12.12
C GLU A 34 5.17 -8.18 -11.14
N TYR A 35 4.61 -8.23 -9.94
CA TYR A 35 4.89 -7.27 -8.89
C TYR A 35 5.47 -7.97 -7.67
N GLU A 36 6.42 -7.30 -7.02
CA GLU A 36 6.82 -7.59 -5.65
C GLU A 36 6.20 -6.57 -4.69
N CYS A 37 5.92 -7.00 -3.46
CA CYS A 37 5.35 -6.13 -2.43
C CYS A 37 6.48 -5.45 -1.65
N MET A 38 6.52 -4.13 -1.71
CA MET A 38 7.59 -3.31 -1.14
C MET A 38 7.05 -2.43 -0.02
N GLU A 39 7.75 -2.43 1.11
CA GLU A 39 7.41 -1.58 2.25
C GLU A 39 7.83 -0.13 1.98
N LEU A 40 6.92 0.81 2.23
CA LEU A 40 7.08 2.25 2.03
C LEU A 40 7.76 2.90 3.25
N LYS A 41 9.05 3.25 3.10
CA LYS A 41 9.94 3.65 4.19
C LYS A 41 10.34 5.12 4.16
N CYS A 42 10.45 5.71 2.99
CA CYS A 42 10.93 7.08 2.81
C CYS A 42 10.18 7.83 1.69
N ASP A 43 10.50 9.12 1.53
CA ASP A 43 9.90 9.97 0.49
C ASP A 43 10.29 9.50 -0.92
N ASP A 44 11.48 8.91 -1.10
CA ASP A 44 11.91 8.38 -2.40
C ASP A 44 10.99 7.22 -2.85
N ASP A 45 10.53 6.38 -1.92
CA ASP A 45 9.56 5.31 -2.24
C ASP A 45 8.20 5.88 -2.69
N VAL A 46 7.82 7.05 -2.17
CA VAL A 46 6.60 7.74 -2.60
C VAL A 46 6.75 8.24 -4.03
N ASP A 47 7.89 8.82 -4.37
CA ASP A 47 8.18 9.27 -5.72
C ASP A 47 8.26 8.08 -6.70
N GLU A 48 8.82 6.94 -6.28
CA GLU A 48 8.83 5.69 -7.05
C GLU A 48 7.40 5.20 -7.36
N ILE A 49 6.48 5.26 -6.40
CA ILE A 49 5.07 4.93 -6.65
C ILE A 49 4.46 5.82 -7.74
N PHE A 50 4.72 7.12 -7.71
CA PHE A 50 4.20 8.01 -8.75
C PHE A 50 4.82 7.71 -10.12
N PHE A 51 6.10 7.34 -10.16
CA PHE A 51 6.78 6.90 -11.37
C PHE A 51 6.18 5.60 -11.93
N ILE A 52 6.00 4.58 -11.10
CA ILE A 52 5.32 3.33 -11.48
C ILE A 52 3.92 3.64 -12.02
N PHE A 53 3.21 4.61 -11.43
CA PHE A 53 1.85 4.94 -11.85
C PHE A 53 1.87 5.55 -13.25
N SER A 54 2.79 6.47 -13.51
CA SER A 54 2.90 7.08 -14.84
C SER A 54 3.25 6.06 -15.91
N GLU A 55 4.16 5.13 -15.63
CA GLU A 55 4.62 4.15 -16.62
C GLU A 55 3.63 3.00 -16.84
N PHE A 56 3.03 2.49 -15.77
CA PHE A 56 2.25 1.24 -15.80
C PHE A 56 0.74 1.42 -15.58
N SER A 57 0.23 2.65 -15.49
CA SER A 57 -1.23 2.89 -15.31
C SER A 57 -2.11 2.27 -16.40
N SER A 58 -1.56 2.03 -17.60
CA SER A 58 -2.28 1.33 -18.68
C SER A 58 -2.44 -0.18 -18.44
N LYS A 59 -1.61 -0.77 -17.57
CA LYS A 59 -1.58 -2.19 -17.24
C LYS A 59 -2.40 -2.53 -15.99
N GLY A 60 -2.72 -1.54 -15.15
CA GLY A 60 -3.56 -1.74 -13.97
C GLY A 60 -3.44 -0.59 -12.95
N PRO A 61 -4.27 -0.59 -11.89
CA PRO A 61 -4.11 0.34 -10.79
C PRO A 61 -2.86 0.01 -9.96
N ILE A 62 -2.24 1.03 -9.35
CA ILE A 62 -1.30 0.79 -8.26
C ILE A 62 -2.07 0.36 -7.03
N GLU A 63 -1.61 -0.72 -6.42
CA GLU A 63 -2.10 -1.18 -5.14
C GLU A 63 -1.25 -0.60 -4.00
N LEU A 64 -1.93 0.05 -3.06
CA LEU A 64 -1.37 0.42 -1.76
C LEU A 64 -2.00 -0.47 -0.70
N ASN A 65 -1.16 -1.25 -0.03
CA ASN A 65 -1.56 -2.14 1.05
C ASN A 65 -1.20 -1.52 2.39
N ALA A 66 -2.14 -1.48 3.32
CA ALA A 66 -1.95 -0.85 4.63
C ALA A 66 -2.20 -1.88 5.73
N THR A 67 -1.24 -2.03 6.64
CA THR A 67 -1.42 -2.80 7.87
C THR A 67 -1.86 -1.84 8.98
N PHE A 68 -2.91 -2.24 9.70
CA PHE A 68 -3.43 -1.47 10.82
C PHE A 68 -3.37 -2.31 12.08
N ASP A 69 -3.04 -1.66 13.18
CA ASP A 69 -3.18 -2.25 14.50
C ASP A 69 -4.66 -2.52 14.81
N ARG A 70 -4.89 -3.54 15.62
CA ARG A 70 -6.20 -3.87 16.20
C ARG A 70 -6.00 -4.34 17.63
N SER A 71 -6.88 -3.91 18.51
CA SER A 71 -6.87 -4.44 19.88
C SER A 71 -7.26 -5.93 19.87
N PRO A 72 -6.80 -6.73 20.86
CA PRO A 72 -7.25 -8.10 21.02
C PRO A 72 -8.78 -8.23 21.06
N ASP A 73 -9.47 -7.29 21.72
CA ASP A 73 -10.94 -7.25 21.77
C ASP A 73 -11.55 -7.04 20.37
N GLU A 74 -10.99 -6.16 19.56
CA GLU A 74 -11.44 -5.96 18.17
C GLU A 74 -11.24 -7.22 17.32
N ILE A 75 -10.15 -7.95 17.53
CA ILE A 75 -9.88 -9.23 16.86
C ILE A 75 -10.91 -10.28 17.29
N LEU A 76 -11.16 -10.43 18.59
CA LEU A 76 -12.17 -11.36 19.12
C LEU A 76 -13.57 -11.07 18.58
N VAL A 77 -13.96 -9.78 18.50
CA VAL A 77 -15.26 -9.38 17.94
C VAL A 77 -15.38 -9.76 16.46
N LEU A 78 -14.29 -9.73 15.68
CA LEU A 78 -14.33 -10.20 14.29
C LEU A 78 -14.47 -11.71 14.18
N LEU A 79 -13.75 -12.46 15.02
CA LEU A 79 -13.75 -13.91 15.01
C LEU A 79 -15.13 -14.48 15.41
N HIS A 80 -15.84 -13.83 16.33
CA HIS A 80 -17.21 -14.22 16.70
C HIS A 80 -18.29 -13.80 15.70
N LYS A 81 -17.95 -13.07 14.64
CA LYS A 81 -18.88 -12.63 13.58
C LYS A 81 -18.83 -13.51 12.32
N GLN A 82 -18.01 -14.56 12.31
CA GLN A 82 -17.98 -15.58 11.25
C GLN A 82 -18.89 -16.74 11.63
#